data_AF-N9QEV8-F1
#
_entry.id   AF-N9QEV8-F1
#
_cell.length_a   1.000
_cell.length_b   1.000
_cell.length_c   1.000
_cell.angle_alpha   90.00
_cell.angle_beta   90.00
_cell.angle_gamma   90.00
#
_symmetry.space_group_name_H-M   'P 1'
#
loop_
_entity.id
_entity.type
_entity.pdbx_description
1 polymer ?
#
loop_
_entity_poly.entity_id
_entity_poly.type
_entity_poly.pdbx_seq_one_letter_code
_entity_poly.pdbx_strand_id
1 'polypeptide(L)'
;MESIVDEIEVKICFGCKVELDIPKRKYFGKVFCDYCYQRKFIRKTCNLCQNNKRIFEQDDTCQTCLVQTLPCIRCNRIGRKIGKLAEQGIICNSCSVFFRKLRKCDECGKEKRYIHNYSLFDAQKIYCSQCVKKLFHQKCSSCKNKNFIYACNLQQDKFCKKCFLNKKYCRICHIDIPAGSWTTECRSCGAKRLFIERKEEYVKEFDPLVRSLYEAVLNILCEQKGYIIAARMVLQLSPVFKQMNRYYFEFKILPSSSLFKNELKKFKANYTNLILKVMHDVGSRNHEEFLIKEKIANQILKISITNQFYDCFTSYVEKINKKTSQLHSKRLAITSAVMFVRFVNILEKKEINQIIVDQFCWLHWGQRASLTGFINHLNIYYDLKLIIKDKGKFVFEKRRESKVRLEQQIISILLIAESTVKNHLLQKVFTYMHNIEFPDDLKNVDVVRLVSVKDSVRLKGITFYLGLGSLNFTKLNATND
;
A
#
# COMPACT_ATOMS: atom_id res chain seq x y z
N MET A 1 25.40 13.56 -50.64
CA MET A 1 24.61 14.66 -50.04
C MET A 1 23.52 15.01 -51.04
N GLU A 2 22.42 14.27 -51.04
CA GLU A 2 21.24 14.62 -51.82
C GLU A 2 20.32 15.45 -50.91
N SER A 3 20.34 16.76 -51.13
CA SER A 3 19.38 17.68 -50.55
C SER A 3 17.99 17.33 -51.08
N ILE A 4 17.14 16.77 -50.23
CA ILE A 4 15.70 16.71 -50.47
C ILE A 4 15.22 18.17 -50.39
N VAL A 5 15.19 18.83 -51.55
CA VAL A 5 14.47 20.08 -51.74
C VAL A 5 13.00 19.67 -51.65
N ASP A 6 12.33 20.06 -50.56
CA ASP A 6 10.86 20.01 -50.49
C ASP A 6 10.35 20.76 -51.74
N GLU A 7 9.75 20.06 -52.69
CA GLU A 7 9.10 20.67 -53.85
C GLU A 7 8.08 21.70 -53.33
N ILE A 8 8.44 22.97 -53.46
CA ILE A 8 7.52 24.08 -53.21
C ILE A 8 6.49 23.99 -54.32
N GLU A 9 5.34 23.37 -53.99
CA GLU A 9 4.19 23.29 -54.88
C GLU A 9 3.73 24.71 -55.21
N VAL A 10 4.21 25.22 -56.34
CA VAL A 10 3.94 26.57 -56.85
C VAL A 10 2.43 26.71 -57.03
N LYS A 11 1.82 27.66 -56.32
CA LYS A 11 0.37 27.85 -56.36
C LYS A 11 0.02 28.88 -57.41
N ILE A 12 -0.44 28.44 -58.58
CA ILE A 12 -0.78 29.34 -59.68
C ILE A 12 -2.23 29.79 -59.59
N CYS A 13 -2.48 31.10 -59.67
CA CYS A 13 -3.83 31.66 -59.67
C CYS A 13 -4.64 31.16 -60.88
N PHE A 14 -5.83 30.60 -60.64
CA PHE A 14 -6.68 30.08 -61.72
C PHE A 14 -7.10 31.16 -62.73
N GLY A 15 -7.36 32.39 -62.24
CA GLY A 15 -7.83 33.51 -63.05
C GLY A 15 -6.75 34.18 -63.90
N CYS A 16 -5.66 34.67 -63.27
CA CYS A 16 -4.61 35.43 -63.95
C CYS A 16 -3.33 34.65 -64.26
N LYS A 17 -3.24 33.36 -63.88
CA LYS A 17 -2.08 32.47 -64.12
C LYS A 17 -0.76 32.92 -63.48
N VAL A 18 -0.79 33.87 -62.55
CA VAL A 18 0.39 34.32 -61.78
C VAL A 18 0.64 33.38 -60.60
N GLU A 19 1.90 33.15 -60.25
CA GLU A 19 2.33 32.41 -59.07
C GLU A 19 1.96 33.16 -57.76
N LEU A 20 1.56 32.41 -56.74
CA LEU A 20 1.09 32.96 -55.47
C LEU A 20 1.86 32.35 -54.29
N ASP A 21 2.46 33.20 -53.48
CA ASP A 21 2.96 32.80 -52.15
C ASP A 21 1.79 32.37 -51.25
N ILE A 22 0.79 33.25 -51.12
CA ILE A 22 -0.38 33.05 -50.26
C ILE A 22 -1.67 33.31 -51.05
N PRO A 23 -2.49 32.27 -51.32
CA PRO A 23 -3.75 32.45 -52.02
C PRO A 23 -4.82 33.06 -51.10
N LYS A 24 -5.57 34.05 -51.60
CA LYS A 24 -6.70 34.66 -50.87
C LYS A 24 -7.84 33.68 -50.67
N ARG A 25 -8.13 32.87 -51.70
CA ARG A 25 -9.26 31.94 -51.70
C ARG A 25 -8.89 30.62 -52.36
N LYS A 26 -9.37 29.51 -51.78
CA LYS A 26 -9.32 28.17 -52.36
C LYS A 26 -10.75 27.66 -52.57
N TYR A 27 -11.06 27.14 -53.75
CA TYR A 27 -12.40 26.71 -54.12
C TYR A 27 -12.32 25.55 -55.13
N PHE A 28 -12.79 24.36 -54.73
CA PHE A 28 -12.74 23.10 -55.50
C PHE A 28 -11.41 22.90 -56.26
N GLY A 29 -10.29 22.82 -55.52
CA GLY A 29 -8.94 22.68 -56.10
C GLY A 29 -8.33 23.95 -56.69
N LYS A 30 -9.14 24.91 -57.14
CA LYS A 30 -8.67 26.18 -57.71
C LYS A 30 -8.22 27.15 -56.62
N VAL A 31 -7.15 27.88 -56.88
CA VAL A 31 -6.64 28.96 -56.01
C VAL A 31 -6.77 30.31 -56.70
N PHE A 32 -7.07 31.35 -55.93
CA PHE A 32 -7.28 32.70 -56.45
C PHE A 32 -6.49 33.72 -55.64
N CYS A 33 -5.86 34.67 -56.33
CA CYS A 33 -5.30 35.88 -55.73
C CYS A 33 -6.42 36.82 -55.27
N ASP A 34 -6.09 37.89 -54.55
CA ASP A 34 -7.09 38.83 -54.04
C ASP A 34 -7.90 39.47 -55.18
N TYR A 35 -7.21 39.90 -56.25
CA TYR A 35 -7.83 40.48 -57.44
C TYR A 35 -8.81 39.51 -58.15
N CYS A 36 -8.36 38.29 -58.44
CA CYS A 36 -9.21 37.30 -59.09
C CYS A 36 -10.35 36.83 -58.17
N TYR A 37 -10.15 36.81 -56.85
CA TYR A 37 -11.23 36.55 -55.90
C TYR A 37 -12.32 37.62 -56.02
N GLN A 38 -11.97 38.90 -56.05
CA GLN A 38 -12.95 39.98 -56.15
C GLN A 38 -13.75 39.96 -57.46
N ARG A 39 -13.11 39.61 -58.58
CA ARG A 39 -13.75 39.54 -59.91
C ARG A 39 -14.55 38.27 -60.14
N LYS A 40 -14.01 37.10 -59.77
CA LYS A 40 -14.62 35.80 -60.03
C LYS A 40 -15.63 35.37 -58.95
N PHE A 41 -15.61 35.99 -57.78
CA PHE A 41 -16.62 35.76 -56.73
C PHE A 41 -17.50 37.00 -56.56
N ILE A 42 -18.57 37.05 -57.37
CA ILE A 42 -19.52 38.16 -57.44
C ILE A 42 -20.61 38.04 -56.37
N ARG A 43 -21.19 39.17 -55.98
CA ARG A 43 -22.32 39.21 -55.04
C ARG A 43 -23.59 38.79 -55.76
N LYS A 44 -24.15 37.65 -55.36
CA LYS A 44 -25.38 37.06 -55.89
C LYS A 44 -26.25 36.55 -54.74
N THR A 45 -27.55 36.47 -54.97
CA THR A 45 -28.49 35.81 -54.07
C THR A 45 -28.31 34.30 -54.17
N CYS A 46 -28.11 33.63 -53.03
CA CYS A 46 -27.98 32.17 -53.00
C CYS A 46 -29.33 31.49 -53.20
N ASN A 47 -29.43 30.52 -54.11
CA ASN A 47 -30.69 29.81 -54.40
C ASN A 47 -31.29 29.07 -53.19
N LEU A 48 -30.46 28.68 -52.22
CA LEU A 48 -30.92 27.89 -51.06
C LEU A 48 -31.27 28.73 -49.82
N CYS A 49 -30.46 29.72 -49.49
CA CYS A 49 -30.69 30.54 -48.29
C CYS A 49 -31.24 31.94 -48.59
N GLN A 50 -31.43 32.29 -49.86
CA GLN A 50 -31.94 33.57 -50.34
C GLN A 50 -31.17 34.81 -49.82
N ASN A 51 -29.98 34.60 -49.26
CA ASN A 51 -29.13 35.68 -48.76
C ASN A 51 -28.10 36.08 -49.82
N ASN A 52 -27.78 37.38 -49.85
CA ASN A 52 -26.74 37.91 -50.73
C ASN A 52 -25.34 37.54 -50.22
N LYS A 53 -24.57 36.79 -51.01
CA LYS A 53 -23.22 36.29 -50.68
C LYS A 53 -22.29 36.43 -51.87
N ARG A 54 -20.97 36.43 -51.63
CA ARG A 54 -19.98 36.28 -52.71
C ARG A 54 -19.92 34.82 -53.14
N ILE A 55 -20.43 34.52 -54.34
CA ILE A 55 -20.51 33.19 -54.94
C ILE A 55 -19.62 33.17 -56.18
N PHE A 56 -18.98 32.03 -56.46
CA PHE A 56 -18.18 31.88 -57.67
C PHE A 56 -19.08 32.10 -58.90
N GLU A 57 -18.61 32.80 -59.92
CA GLU A 57 -19.44 33.31 -61.03
C GLU A 57 -20.29 32.22 -61.72
N GLN A 58 -19.76 30.98 -61.77
CA GLN A 58 -20.35 29.79 -62.40
C GLN A 58 -21.31 29.01 -61.48
N ASP A 59 -21.41 29.37 -60.20
CA ASP A 59 -22.26 28.68 -59.23
C ASP A 59 -23.36 29.62 -58.70
N ASP A 60 -24.46 29.02 -58.24
CA ASP A 60 -25.60 29.75 -57.65
C ASP A 60 -25.80 29.47 -56.16
N THR A 61 -24.96 28.60 -55.59
CA THR A 61 -25.06 28.18 -54.18
C THR A 61 -23.87 28.69 -53.38
N CYS A 62 -24.16 29.38 -52.28
CA CYS A 62 -23.10 29.85 -51.39
C CYS A 62 -22.41 28.70 -50.64
N GLN A 63 -21.14 28.89 -50.25
CA GLN A 63 -20.36 27.86 -49.55
C GLN A 63 -21.02 27.33 -48.27
N THR A 64 -21.74 28.17 -47.52
CA THR A 64 -22.46 27.75 -46.32
C THR A 64 -23.59 26.77 -46.63
N CYS A 65 -24.28 26.96 -47.75
CA CYS A 65 -25.33 26.05 -48.20
C CYS A 65 -24.76 24.78 -48.84
N LEU A 66 -23.61 24.86 -49.52
CA LEU A 66 -22.89 23.67 -50.00
C LEU A 66 -22.61 22.67 -48.87
N VAL A 67 -22.39 23.13 -47.64
CA VAL A 67 -22.21 22.26 -46.46
C VAL A 67 -23.45 21.42 -46.15
N GLN A 68 -24.63 21.96 -46.45
CA GLN A 68 -25.93 21.36 -46.13
C GLN A 68 -26.46 20.48 -47.26
N THR A 69 -25.87 20.55 -48.46
CA THR A 69 -26.35 19.78 -49.61
C THR A 69 -25.36 18.73 -50.08
N LEU A 70 -24.07 19.04 -50.10
CA LEU A 70 -23.07 18.08 -50.57
C LEU A 70 -22.59 17.18 -49.42
N PRO A 71 -22.54 15.85 -49.60
CA PRO A 71 -21.95 14.95 -48.62
C PRO A 71 -20.42 15.05 -48.66
N CYS A 72 -19.78 14.80 -47.51
CA CYS A 72 -18.33 14.68 -47.47
C CYS A 72 -17.86 13.44 -48.26
N ILE A 73 -16.97 13.61 -49.25
CA ILE A 73 -16.49 12.53 -50.15
C ILE A 73 -15.91 11.30 -49.43
N ARG A 74 -15.47 11.44 -48.17
CA ARG A 74 -14.90 10.33 -47.39
C ARG A 74 -15.89 9.65 -46.45
N CYS A 75 -16.79 10.41 -45.81
CA CYS A 75 -17.67 9.87 -44.77
C CYS A 75 -19.16 9.96 -45.11
N ASN A 76 -19.50 10.49 -46.27
CA ASN A 76 -20.85 10.71 -46.81
C ASN A 76 -21.82 11.49 -45.90
N ARG A 77 -21.31 12.17 -44.85
CA ARG A 77 -22.14 12.98 -43.94
C ARG A 77 -22.31 14.40 -44.46
N ILE A 78 -23.51 14.93 -44.27
CA ILE A 78 -23.94 16.29 -44.61
C ILE A 78 -23.95 17.18 -43.34
N GLY A 79 -23.90 18.50 -43.50
CA GLY A 79 -24.06 19.48 -42.41
C GLY A 79 -22.82 19.67 -41.52
N ARG A 80 -21.69 19.06 -41.88
CA ARG A 80 -20.42 19.17 -41.12
C ARG A 80 -19.55 20.29 -41.70
N LYS A 81 -19.04 21.18 -40.84
CA LYS A 81 -18.13 22.28 -41.23
C LYS A 81 -17.09 21.84 -42.27
N ILE A 82 -16.96 22.58 -43.37
CA ILE A 82 -15.98 22.29 -44.44
C ILE A 82 -14.57 22.42 -43.88
N GLY A 83 -13.76 21.38 -44.08
CA GLY A 83 -12.32 21.42 -43.84
C GLY A 83 -11.50 21.67 -45.09
N LYS A 84 -11.92 21.14 -46.25
CA LYS A 84 -11.25 21.32 -47.55
C LYS A 84 -12.28 21.20 -48.68
N LEU A 85 -12.15 22.03 -49.72
CA LEU A 85 -12.87 21.87 -51.00
C LEU A 85 -11.88 21.28 -52.01
N ALA A 86 -11.94 19.96 -52.21
CA ALA A 86 -11.16 19.27 -53.23
C ALA A 86 -11.88 19.36 -54.58
N GLU A 87 -11.19 19.09 -55.68
CA GLU A 87 -11.82 19.08 -57.03
C GLU A 87 -13.01 18.13 -57.10
N GLN A 88 -12.86 16.95 -56.48
CA GLN A 88 -13.87 15.88 -56.47
C GLN A 88 -15.03 16.12 -55.49
N GLY A 89 -14.99 17.18 -54.67
CA GLY A 89 -16.07 17.48 -53.74
C GLY A 89 -15.63 18.03 -52.38
N ILE A 90 -16.60 18.12 -51.47
CA ILE A 90 -16.37 18.68 -50.14
C ILE A 90 -15.77 17.65 -49.18
N ILE A 91 -14.88 18.10 -48.30
CA ILE A 91 -14.34 17.28 -47.22
C ILE A 91 -14.64 17.98 -45.90
N CYS A 92 -15.35 17.30 -44.99
CA CYS A 92 -15.63 17.82 -43.66
C CYS A 92 -14.35 17.98 -42.83
N ASN A 93 -14.39 18.86 -41.81
CA ASN A 93 -13.22 19.18 -41.00
C ASN A 93 -12.54 17.92 -40.39
N SER A 94 -13.34 16.97 -39.89
CA SER A 94 -12.85 15.70 -39.35
C SER A 94 -12.14 14.81 -40.39
N CYS A 95 -12.61 14.81 -41.64
CA CYS A 95 -12.02 14.02 -42.72
C CYS A 95 -10.88 14.72 -43.43
N SER A 96 -10.75 16.04 -43.32
CA SER A 96 -9.74 16.85 -44.00
C SER A 96 -8.31 16.37 -43.72
N VAL A 97 -8.07 15.81 -42.53
CA VAL A 97 -6.78 15.28 -42.09
C VAL A 97 -6.27 14.15 -42.98
N PHE A 98 -7.18 13.35 -43.55
CA PHE A 98 -6.81 12.23 -44.42
C PHE A 98 -6.36 12.67 -45.81
N PHE A 99 -6.61 13.92 -46.17
CA PHE A 99 -6.24 14.55 -47.44
C PHE A 99 -5.10 15.58 -47.27
N ARG A 100 -4.39 15.53 -46.14
CA ARG A 100 -3.15 16.29 -45.91
C ARG A 100 -1.96 15.46 -46.39
N LYS A 101 -0.98 16.12 -47.00
CA LYS A 101 0.32 15.51 -47.31
C LYS A 101 0.96 14.98 -46.02
N LEU A 102 1.61 13.83 -46.11
CA LEU A 102 2.41 13.30 -45.01
C LEU A 102 3.57 14.27 -44.75
N ARG A 103 3.94 14.42 -43.48
CA ARG A 103 5.12 15.19 -43.07
C ARG A 103 6.00 14.29 -42.22
N LYS A 104 7.30 14.59 -42.15
CA LYS A 104 8.25 13.87 -41.31
C LYS A 104 8.26 14.47 -39.90
N CYS A 105 8.29 13.63 -38.87
CA CYS A 105 8.45 14.07 -37.48
C CYS A 105 9.93 14.22 -37.16
N ASP A 106 10.36 15.37 -36.62
CA ASP A 106 11.79 15.61 -36.36
C ASP A 106 12.35 14.68 -35.28
N GLU A 107 11.51 14.28 -34.31
CA GLU A 107 11.95 13.38 -33.23
C GLU A 107 12.06 11.91 -33.64
N CYS A 108 11.07 11.34 -34.35
CA CYS A 108 11.05 9.91 -34.65
C CYS A 108 11.34 9.57 -36.11
N GLY A 109 11.52 10.56 -36.98
CA GLY A 109 11.76 10.38 -38.41
C GLY A 109 10.59 9.77 -39.21
N LYS A 110 9.49 9.39 -38.55
CA LYS A 110 8.35 8.73 -39.22
C LYS A 110 7.43 9.75 -39.89
N GLU A 111 6.98 9.40 -41.08
CA GLU A 111 5.96 10.16 -41.80
C GLU A 111 4.58 9.98 -41.19
N LYS A 112 3.94 11.09 -40.81
CA LYS A 112 2.59 11.09 -40.21
C LYS A 112 1.75 12.25 -40.72
N ARG A 113 0.43 12.05 -40.73
CA ARG A 113 -0.55 13.10 -41.10
C ARG A 113 -0.78 14.12 -39.98
N TYR A 114 -0.58 13.72 -38.72
CA TYR A 114 -0.75 14.57 -37.53
C TYR A 114 0.60 15.00 -36.97
N ILE A 115 1.17 16.03 -37.59
CA ILE A 115 2.39 16.67 -37.15
C ILE A 115 2.11 18.16 -37.01
N HIS A 116 2.53 18.71 -35.88
CA HIS A 116 2.31 20.10 -35.51
C HIS A 116 3.62 20.72 -35.02
N ASN A 117 3.77 22.01 -35.27
CA ASN A 117 4.76 22.83 -34.60
C ASN A 117 4.28 23.09 -33.16
N TYR A 118 5.12 22.79 -32.18
CA TYR A 118 4.86 23.07 -30.77
C TYR A 118 5.84 24.17 -30.33
N SER A 119 5.44 25.42 -30.55
CA SER A 119 6.25 26.63 -30.29
C SER A 119 6.76 26.79 -28.85
N LEU A 120 6.18 26.05 -27.90
CA LEU A 120 6.60 26.02 -26.51
C LEU A 120 7.98 25.35 -26.28
N PHE A 121 8.50 24.58 -27.23
CA PHE A 121 9.79 23.89 -27.10
C PHE A 121 10.83 24.40 -28.08
N ASP A 122 10.44 24.45 -29.34
CA ASP A 122 11.29 24.85 -30.44
C ASP A 122 10.36 25.25 -31.59
N ALA A 123 10.33 26.55 -31.89
CA ALA A 123 9.49 27.10 -32.95
C ALA A 123 9.90 26.61 -34.35
N GLN A 124 11.05 25.95 -34.48
CA GLN A 124 11.54 25.43 -35.76
C GLN A 124 11.25 23.93 -35.94
N LYS A 125 10.89 23.21 -34.86
CA LYS A 125 10.66 21.75 -34.93
C LYS A 125 9.19 21.35 -34.98
N ILE A 126 8.93 20.28 -35.70
CA ILE A 126 7.62 19.66 -35.87
C ILE A 126 7.58 18.26 -35.28
N TYR A 127 6.58 18.02 -34.43
CA TYR A 127 6.46 16.77 -33.69
C TYR A 127 5.15 16.06 -34.00
N CYS A 128 5.18 14.72 -34.01
CA CYS A 128 3.97 13.93 -34.03
C CYS A 128 3.35 13.82 -32.62
N SER A 129 2.04 13.60 -32.57
CA SER A 129 1.28 13.54 -31.30
C SER A 129 1.79 12.49 -30.30
N GLN A 130 2.37 11.39 -30.78
CA GLN A 130 2.96 10.35 -29.93
C GLN A 130 4.28 10.83 -29.29
N CYS A 131 5.17 11.44 -30.06
CA CYS A 131 6.42 11.98 -29.54
C CYS A 131 6.15 13.09 -28.52
N VAL A 132 5.17 13.95 -28.79
CA VAL A 132 4.75 15.01 -27.85
C VAL A 132 4.28 14.43 -26.52
N LYS A 133 3.42 13.40 -26.57
CA LYS A 133 2.97 12.70 -25.36
C LYS A 133 4.11 12.04 -24.61
N LYS A 134 5.12 11.51 -25.31
CA LYS A 134 6.25 10.83 -24.70
C LYS A 134 7.20 11.81 -24.02
N LEU A 135 7.59 12.87 -24.73
CA LEU A 135 8.59 13.84 -24.27
C LEU A 135 8.03 14.82 -23.23
N PHE A 136 6.80 15.30 -23.44
CA PHE A 136 6.32 16.49 -22.75
C PHE A 136 5.13 16.25 -21.80
N HIS A 137 4.47 15.10 -21.87
CA HIS A 137 3.42 14.79 -20.89
C HIS A 137 4.03 14.17 -19.64
N GLN A 138 3.91 14.87 -18.52
CA GLN A 138 4.39 14.43 -17.22
C GLN A 138 3.27 14.53 -16.18
N LYS A 139 3.47 13.94 -14.99
CA LYS A 139 2.49 14.03 -13.91
C LYS A 139 2.49 15.45 -13.35
N CYS A 140 1.34 16.11 -13.38
CA CYS A 140 1.15 17.41 -12.75
C CYS A 140 1.30 17.29 -11.22
N SER A 141 2.07 18.16 -10.57
CA SER A 141 2.25 18.16 -9.11
C SER A 141 0.93 18.39 -8.36
N SER A 142 0.00 19.16 -8.94
CA SER A 142 -1.32 19.44 -8.34
C SER A 142 -2.34 18.31 -8.58
N CYS A 143 -2.78 18.09 -9.83
CA CYS A 143 -3.84 17.12 -10.12
C CYS A 143 -3.37 15.67 -10.34
N LYS A 144 -2.05 15.42 -10.35
CA LYS A 144 -1.40 14.12 -10.62
C LYS A 144 -1.71 13.47 -11.98
N ASN A 145 -2.59 14.05 -12.79
CA ASN A 145 -2.88 13.60 -14.15
C ASN A 145 -1.68 13.82 -15.07
N LYS A 146 -1.41 12.84 -15.96
CA LYS A 146 -0.34 12.89 -16.96
C LYS A 146 -0.76 13.81 -18.11
N ASN A 147 -0.31 15.06 -18.05
CA ASN A 147 -0.69 16.11 -18.99
C ASN A 147 0.56 16.83 -19.50
N PHE A 148 0.38 17.59 -20.57
CA PHE A 148 1.35 18.58 -21.02
C PHE A 148 1.66 19.57 -19.89
N ILE A 149 2.94 19.71 -19.55
CA ILE A 149 3.40 20.66 -18.53
C ILE A 149 3.47 22.06 -19.13
N TYR A 150 2.85 23.01 -18.45
CA TYR A 150 2.76 24.39 -18.90
C TYR A 150 3.78 25.30 -18.20
N ALA A 151 3.99 25.08 -16.90
CA ALA A 151 4.90 25.87 -16.09
C ALA A 151 5.53 25.01 -14.99
N CYS A 152 6.70 25.45 -14.52
CA CYS A 152 7.37 24.93 -13.34
C CYS A 152 7.50 26.04 -12.29
N ASN A 153 7.35 25.72 -11.00
CA ASN A 153 7.68 26.67 -9.93
C ASN A 153 9.19 26.65 -9.60
N LEU A 154 9.61 27.50 -8.67
CA LEU A 154 11.00 27.56 -8.18
C LEU A 154 11.46 26.25 -7.53
N GLN A 155 10.54 25.47 -6.95
CA GLN A 155 10.81 24.15 -6.38
C GLN A 155 10.81 23.01 -7.43
N GLN A 156 10.78 23.34 -8.73
CA GLN A 156 10.74 22.38 -9.85
C GLN A 156 9.46 21.51 -9.91
N ASP A 157 8.39 21.88 -9.21
CA ASP A 157 7.07 21.27 -9.39
C ASP A 157 6.48 21.65 -10.74
N LYS A 158 5.89 20.65 -11.39
CA LYS A 158 5.41 20.73 -12.78
C LYS A 158 3.89 20.87 -12.78
N PHE A 159 3.36 21.90 -13.41
CA PHE A 159 1.92 22.15 -13.43
C PHE A 159 1.35 22.05 -14.84
N CYS A 160 0.18 21.41 -14.99
CA CYS A 160 -0.55 21.45 -16.25
C CYS A 160 -1.26 22.80 -16.41
N LYS A 161 -1.53 23.21 -17.66
CA LYS A 161 -2.18 24.49 -17.99
C LYS A 161 -3.43 24.78 -17.15
N LYS A 162 -4.28 23.77 -16.95
CA LYS A 162 -5.51 23.91 -16.16
C LYS A 162 -5.23 24.23 -14.69
N CYS A 163 -4.29 23.53 -14.06
CA CYS A 163 -3.97 23.73 -12.64
C CYS A 163 -3.16 25.01 -12.40
N PHE A 164 -2.43 25.49 -13.40
CA PHE A 164 -1.63 26.71 -13.28
C PHE A 164 -2.49 27.97 -13.46
N LEU A 165 -3.40 27.98 -14.44
CA LEU A 165 -4.17 29.18 -14.78
C LEU A 165 -5.47 29.31 -13.99
N ASN A 166 -6.08 28.20 -13.59
CA ASN A 166 -7.42 28.21 -13.02
C ASN A 166 -7.42 27.66 -11.60
N LYS A 167 -8.26 28.26 -10.76
CA LYS A 167 -8.68 27.69 -9.48
C LYS A 167 -10.00 26.94 -9.67
N LYS A 168 -10.21 25.91 -8.85
CA LYS A 168 -11.45 25.13 -8.84
C LYS A 168 -11.78 24.85 -7.38
N TYR A 169 -13.06 24.97 -7.04
CA TYR A 169 -13.53 24.76 -5.67
C TYR A 169 -14.42 23.52 -5.60
N CYS A 170 -14.44 22.88 -4.45
CA CYS A 170 -15.38 21.82 -4.17
C CYS A 170 -16.81 22.37 -4.14
N ARG A 171 -17.74 21.72 -4.85
CA ARG A 171 -19.17 22.06 -4.83
C ARG A 171 -19.82 22.04 -3.43
N ILE A 172 -19.30 21.23 -2.51
CA ILE A 172 -19.93 20.93 -1.21
C ILE A 172 -19.32 21.77 -0.10
N CYS A 173 -17.99 21.75 0.05
CA CYS A 173 -17.30 22.46 1.14
C CYS A 173 -16.54 23.71 0.68
N HIS A 174 -16.60 24.06 -0.61
CA HIS A 174 -15.94 25.23 -1.19
C HIS A 174 -14.41 25.32 -1.02
N ILE A 175 -13.74 24.29 -0.51
CA ILE A 175 -12.28 24.21 -0.42
C ILE A 175 -11.66 24.06 -1.82
N ASP A 176 -10.47 24.64 -2.00
CA ASP A 176 -9.65 24.49 -3.20
C ASP A 176 -9.40 23.03 -3.59
N ILE A 177 -9.63 22.72 -4.86
CA ILE A 177 -9.29 21.44 -5.49
C ILE A 177 -8.50 21.68 -6.78
N PRO A 178 -7.66 20.74 -7.21
CA PRO A 178 -6.92 20.89 -8.46
C PRO A 178 -7.87 21.11 -9.64
N ALA A 179 -7.71 22.21 -10.38
CA ALA A 179 -8.57 22.52 -11.52
C ALA A 179 -8.47 21.48 -12.66
N GLY A 180 -7.35 20.76 -12.73
CA GLY A 180 -7.17 19.61 -13.62
C GLY A 180 -7.82 18.31 -13.15
N SER A 181 -8.47 18.29 -11.98
CA SER A 181 -9.24 17.13 -11.50
C SER A 181 -10.56 17.00 -12.28
N TRP A 182 -10.93 15.76 -12.59
CA TRP A 182 -12.22 15.44 -13.20
C TRP A 182 -13.39 15.56 -12.22
N THR A 183 -13.15 15.50 -10.90
CA THR A 183 -14.20 15.57 -9.88
C THR A 183 -14.57 17.01 -9.56
N THR A 184 -15.86 17.26 -9.30
CA THR A 184 -16.38 18.53 -8.77
C THR A 184 -16.34 18.59 -7.23
N GLU A 185 -16.06 17.45 -6.60
CA GLU A 185 -15.96 17.29 -5.15
C GLU A 185 -14.51 17.11 -4.73
N CYS A 186 -14.18 17.60 -3.52
CA CYS A 186 -12.92 17.29 -2.87
C CYS A 186 -12.90 15.83 -2.41
N ARG A 187 -11.71 15.32 -2.14
CA ARG A 187 -11.50 13.93 -1.72
C ARG A 187 -12.29 13.59 -0.45
N SER A 188 -12.39 14.51 0.50
CA SER A 188 -13.09 14.29 1.77
C SER A 188 -14.60 14.21 1.57
N CYS A 189 -15.20 15.13 0.81
CA CYS A 189 -16.63 15.09 0.51
C CYS A 189 -17.01 13.86 -0.32
N GLY A 190 -16.21 13.54 -1.35
CA GLY A 190 -16.43 12.33 -2.14
C GLY A 190 -16.31 11.05 -1.30
N ALA A 191 -15.37 11.01 -0.35
CA ALA A 191 -15.26 9.90 0.58
C ALA A 191 -16.43 9.81 1.57
N LYS A 192 -16.95 10.94 2.06
CA LYS A 192 -18.13 10.98 2.93
C LYS A 192 -19.36 10.40 2.22
N ARG A 193 -19.62 10.84 0.99
CA ARG A 193 -20.71 10.30 0.16
C ARG A 193 -20.55 8.79 -0.03
N LEU A 194 -19.36 8.36 -0.44
CA LEU A 194 -19.06 6.94 -0.64
C LEU A 194 -19.19 6.10 0.64
N PHE A 195 -18.84 6.66 1.80
CA PHE A 195 -19.02 6.01 3.10
C PHE A 195 -20.51 5.77 3.39
N ILE A 196 -21.35 6.79 3.20
CA ILE A 196 -22.80 6.70 3.45
C ILE A 196 -23.43 5.67 2.50
N GLU A 197 -23.20 5.82 1.19
CA GLU A 197 -23.75 4.91 0.16
C GLU A 197 -23.39 3.45 0.47
N ARG A 198 -22.12 3.16 0.76
CA ARG A 198 -21.68 1.80 1.09
C ARG A 198 -22.22 1.32 2.43
N LYS A 199 -22.26 2.18 3.45
CA LYS A 199 -22.80 1.79 4.76
C LYS A 199 -24.24 1.33 4.61
N GLU A 200 -25.08 2.09 3.91
CA GLU A 200 -26.48 1.77 3.65
C GLU A 200 -26.67 0.49 2.83
N GLU A 201 -25.80 0.23 1.85
CA GLU A 201 -25.84 -0.98 1.03
C GLU A 201 -25.58 -2.25 1.88
N TYR A 202 -24.48 -2.26 2.64
CA TYR A 202 -24.04 -3.47 3.37
C TYR A 202 -24.84 -3.76 4.65
N VAL A 203 -25.38 -2.73 5.29
CA VAL A 203 -26.13 -2.85 6.55
C VAL A 203 -27.43 -3.67 6.37
N LYS A 204 -28.04 -3.62 5.18
CA LYS A 204 -29.32 -4.29 4.89
C LYS A 204 -29.24 -5.81 5.02
N GLU A 205 -28.07 -6.40 4.79
CA GLU A 205 -27.87 -7.85 4.80
C GLU A 205 -27.70 -8.45 6.21
N PHE A 206 -27.55 -7.61 7.24
CA PHE A 206 -27.24 -8.04 8.60
C PHE A 206 -28.48 -8.05 9.50
N ASP A 207 -28.51 -9.02 10.41
CA ASP A 207 -29.44 -9.09 11.54
C ASP A 207 -29.31 -7.82 12.42
N PRO A 208 -30.39 -7.34 13.07
CA PRO A 208 -30.37 -6.10 13.86
C PRO A 208 -29.20 -5.97 14.85
N LEU A 209 -28.81 -7.06 15.53
CA LEU A 209 -27.69 -7.01 16.48
C LEU A 209 -26.33 -6.87 15.78
N VAL A 210 -26.13 -7.63 14.69
CA VAL A 210 -24.87 -7.59 13.92
C VAL A 210 -24.75 -6.28 13.14
N ARG A 211 -25.88 -5.74 12.70
CA ARG A 211 -26.01 -4.41 12.10
C ARG A 211 -25.56 -3.32 13.05
N SER A 212 -26.11 -3.26 14.27
CA SER A 212 -25.77 -2.21 15.23
C SER A 212 -24.27 -2.23 15.59
N LEU A 213 -23.70 -3.43 15.73
CA LEU A 213 -22.26 -3.64 15.90
C LEU A 213 -21.45 -3.08 14.74
N TYR A 214 -21.85 -3.40 13.51
CA TYR A 214 -21.14 -2.96 12.32
C TYR A 214 -21.16 -1.45 12.18
N GLU A 215 -22.33 -0.84 12.40
CA GLU A 215 -22.50 0.60 12.35
C GLU A 215 -21.70 1.32 13.43
N ALA A 216 -21.69 0.79 14.66
CA ALA A 216 -20.91 1.35 15.76
C ALA A 216 -19.40 1.33 15.45
N VAL A 217 -18.87 0.23 14.91
CA VAL A 217 -17.47 0.15 14.47
C VAL A 217 -17.17 1.20 13.39
N LEU A 218 -18.03 1.31 12.39
CA LEU A 218 -17.83 2.25 11.27
C LEU A 218 -17.91 3.72 11.71
N ASN A 219 -18.83 4.05 12.63
CA ASN A 219 -18.97 5.40 13.17
C ASN A 219 -17.72 5.81 13.98
N ILE A 220 -17.23 4.95 14.88
CA ILE A 220 -16.01 5.23 15.66
C ILE A 220 -14.78 5.37 14.73
N LEU A 221 -14.67 4.52 13.70
CA LEU A 221 -13.61 4.65 12.70
C LEU A 221 -13.68 5.99 11.97
N CYS A 222 -14.89 6.45 11.64
CA CYS A 222 -15.11 7.72 11.00
C CYS A 222 -14.68 8.89 11.90
N GLU A 223 -15.05 8.87 13.18
CA GLU A 223 -14.67 9.91 14.15
C GLU A 223 -13.16 9.97 14.36
N GLN A 224 -12.49 8.82 14.50
CA GLN A 224 -11.05 8.78 14.81
C GLN A 224 -10.13 9.00 13.60
N LYS A 225 -10.57 8.60 12.40
CA LYS A 225 -9.70 8.52 11.20
C LYS A 225 -10.26 9.26 9.99
N GLY A 226 -11.49 9.76 10.06
CA GLY A 226 -12.16 10.47 8.98
C GLY A 226 -12.71 9.57 7.87
N TYR A 227 -13.54 10.18 7.02
CA TYR A 227 -14.30 9.48 5.98
C TYR A 227 -13.47 8.74 4.94
N ILE A 228 -12.24 9.19 4.63
CA ILE A 228 -11.38 8.54 3.62
C ILE A 228 -11.01 7.12 4.04
N ILE A 229 -10.66 6.93 5.31
CA ILE A 229 -10.31 5.62 5.85
C ILE A 229 -11.59 4.83 6.10
N ALA A 230 -12.60 5.44 6.73
CA ALA A 230 -13.87 4.77 7.03
C ALA A 230 -14.54 4.18 5.77
N ALA A 231 -14.62 4.94 4.66
CA ALA A 231 -15.22 4.48 3.39
C ALA A 231 -14.53 3.24 2.80
N ARG A 232 -13.21 3.10 3.02
CA ARG A 232 -12.46 1.90 2.61
C ARG A 232 -12.74 0.73 3.54
N MET A 233 -12.82 1.00 4.85
CA MET A 233 -13.04 -0.04 5.86
C MET A 233 -14.42 -0.68 5.75
N VAL A 234 -15.44 0.00 5.21
CA VAL A 234 -16.75 -0.62 4.91
C VAL A 234 -16.56 -1.89 4.05
N LEU A 235 -15.82 -1.79 2.94
CA LEU A 235 -15.63 -2.96 2.07
C LEU A 235 -14.77 -4.04 2.73
N GLN A 236 -13.76 -3.62 3.49
CA GLN A 236 -12.80 -4.53 4.10
C GLN A 236 -13.38 -5.31 5.28
N LEU A 237 -14.24 -4.69 6.09
CA LEU A 237 -14.83 -5.32 7.26
C LEU A 237 -16.09 -6.13 6.94
N SER A 238 -16.79 -5.81 5.85
CA SER A 238 -18.00 -6.50 5.42
C SER A 238 -17.90 -8.05 5.43
N PRO A 239 -16.85 -8.69 4.87
CA PRO A 239 -16.72 -10.15 4.91
C PRO A 239 -16.69 -10.73 6.33
N VAL A 240 -16.02 -10.04 7.27
CA VAL A 240 -15.93 -10.45 8.68
C VAL A 240 -17.32 -10.41 9.31
N PHE A 241 -18.07 -9.32 9.09
CA PHE A 241 -19.42 -9.16 9.62
C PHE A 241 -20.43 -10.09 8.95
N LYS A 242 -20.28 -10.44 7.68
CA LYS A 242 -21.07 -11.50 7.01
C LYS A 242 -20.89 -12.86 7.70
N GLN A 243 -19.66 -13.22 8.02
CA GLN A 243 -19.40 -14.48 8.72
C GLN A 243 -19.93 -14.44 10.16
N MET A 244 -19.80 -13.30 10.85
CA MET A 244 -20.40 -13.10 12.17
C MET A 244 -21.92 -13.22 12.14
N ASN A 245 -22.55 -12.66 11.11
CA ASN A 245 -24.00 -12.74 10.89
C ASN A 245 -24.47 -14.19 10.68
N ARG A 246 -23.73 -14.98 9.89
CA ARG A 246 -24.02 -16.42 9.69
C ARG A 246 -23.94 -17.20 11.00
N TYR A 247 -22.87 -16.99 11.77
CA TYR A 247 -22.70 -17.64 13.08
C TYR A 247 -23.82 -17.26 14.04
N TYR A 248 -24.16 -15.98 14.11
CA TYR A 248 -25.27 -15.51 14.95
C TYR A 248 -26.62 -16.08 14.49
N PHE A 249 -26.84 -16.21 13.18
CA PHE A 249 -28.07 -16.80 12.65
C PHE A 249 -28.24 -18.26 13.10
N GLU A 250 -27.15 -19.04 13.09
CA GLU A 250 -27.12 -20.47 13.45
C GLU A 250 -27.20 -20.71 14.97
N PHE A 251 -26.40 -19.98 15.77
CA PHE A 251 -26.24 -20.26 17.20
C PHE A 251 -26.96 -19.28 18.13
N LYS A 252 -27.53 -18.18 17.59
CA LYS A 252 -28.13 -17.06 18.34
C LYS A 252 -27.22 -16.44 19.41
N ILE A 253 -25.91 -16.65 19.28
CA ILE A 253 -24.87 -16.15 20.17
C ILE A 253 -23.80 -15.48 19.32
N LEU A 254 -23.28 -14.34 19.77
CA LEU A 254 -22.15 -13.69 19.10
C LEU A 254 -20.90 -14.56 19.25
N PRO A 255 -20.14 -14.76 18.17
CA PRO A 255 -18.97 -15.63 18.21
C PRO A 255 -17.88 -15.06 19.13
N SER A 256 -17.17 -15.97 19.80
CA SER A 256 -16.04 -15.60 20.64
C SER A 256 -14.86 -15.08 19.79
N SER A 257 -14.04 -14.21 20.39
CA SER A 257 -12.90 -13.56 19.72
C SER A 257 -11.87 -14.55 19.18
N SER A 258 -11.84 -15.80 19.69
CA SER A 258 -10.98 -16.87 19.20
C SER A 258 -11.39 -17.44 17.85
N LEU A 259 -12.69 -17.55 17.56
CA LEU A 259 -13.21 -18.07 16.28
C LEU A 259 -12.93 -17.11 15.12
N PHE A 260 -12.98 -15.79 15.38
CA PHE A 260 -12.80 -14.75 14.35
C PHE A 260 -11.39 -14.16 14.32
N LYS A 261 -10.49 -14.60 15.20
CA LYS A 261 -9.14 -14.05 15.33
C LYS A 261 -8.33 -14.15 14.04
N ASN A 262 -8.49 -15.23 13.27
CA ASN A 262 -7.71 -15.46 12.06
C ASN A 262 -8.16 -14.55 10.91
N GLU A 263 -9.45 -14.28 10.79
CA GLU A 263 -9.98 -13.26 9.86
C GLU A 263 -9.60 -11.85 10.31
N LEU A 264 -9.66 -11.58 11.61
CA LEU A 264 -9.29 -10.28 12.19
C LEU A 264 -7.78 -9.98 12.13
N LYS A 265 -6.91 -11.01 12.13
CA LYS A 265 -5.45 -10.89 11.96
C LYS A 265 -5.03 -10.35 10.59
N LYS A 266 -5.91 -10.45 9.58
CA LYS A 266 -5.67 -9.83 8.26
C LYS A 266 -5.67 -8.30 8.34
N PHE A 267 -6.21 -7.73 9.42
CA PHE A 267 -6.24 -6.30 9.69
C PHE A 267 -5.15 -5.89 10.67
N LYS A 268 -4.79 -4.60 10.64
CA LYS A 268 -3.89 -4.03 11.65
C LYS A 268 -4.50 -4.23 13.04
N ALA A 269 -3.65 -4.56 14.04
CA ALA A 269 -4.06 -4.86 15.41
C ALA A 269 -5.02 -3.82 16.03
N ASN A 270 -4.86 -2.54 15.69
CA ASN A 270 -5.72 -1.48 16.20
C ASN A 270 -7.18 -1.61 15.74
N TYR A 271 -7.43 -2.14 14.53
CA TYR A 271 -8.78 -2.37 14.02
C TYR A 271 -9.41 -3.62 14.62
N THR A 272 -8.61 -4.68 14.80
CA THR A 272 -9.01 -5.88 15.53
C THR A 272 -9.47 -5.52 16.95
N ASN A 273 -8.68 -4.71 17.66
CA ASN A 273 -9.01 -4.28 19.01
C ASN A 273 -10.28 -3.41 19.06
N LEU A 274 -10.48 -2.54 18.07
CA LEU A 274 -11.70 -1.72 17.98
C LEU A 274 -12.94 -2.59 17.78
N ILE A 275 -12.90 -3.55 16.85
CA ILE A 275 -14.02 -4.45 16.59
C ILE A 275 -14.34 -5.25 17.85
N LEU A 276 -13.33 -5.81 18.51
CA LEU A 276 -13.50 -6.54 19.77
C LEU A 276 -14.06 -5.67 20.89
N LYS A 277 -13.65 -4.39 20.95
CA LYS A 277 -14.19 -3.42 21.91
C LYS A 277 -15.67 -3.18 21.67
N VAL A 278 -16.09 -2.89 20.42
CA VAL A 278 -17.50 -2.62 20.11
C VAL A 278 -18.38 -3.86 20.28
N MET A 279 -17.90 -5.04 19.86
CA MET A 279 -18.55 -6.33 20.12
C MET A 279 -18.84 -6.54 21.61
N HIS A 280 -17.91 -6.08 22.44
CA HIS A 280 -17.98 -6.19 23.87
C HIS A 280 -18.87 -5.11 24.51
N ASP A 281 -18.79 -3.86 24.05
CA ASP A 281 -19.59 -2.74 24.57
C ASP A 281 -21.10 -2.94 24.31
N VAL A 282 -21.46 -3.57 23.19
CA VAL A 282 -22.85 -3.98 22.88
C VAL A 282 -23.25 -5.27 23.62
N GLY A 283 -22.29 -6.03 24.17
CA GLY A 283 -22.48 -7.31 24.86
C GLY A 283 -22.46 -7.26 26.41
N SER A 284 -22.39 -6.07 27.02
CA SER A 284 -22.51 -5.83 28.47
C SER A 284 -21.57 -6.64 29.39
N ARG A 285 -20.25 -6.43 29.34
CA ARG A 285 -19.27 -6.87 30.37
C ARG A 285 -18.19 -5.80 30.62
N ASN A 286 -17.26 -6.02 31.55
CA ASN A 286 -16.11 -5.12 31.80
C ASN A 286 -14.95 -5.41 30.82
N HIS A 287 -14.58 -4.44 30.00
CA HIS A 287 -13.68 -4.62 28.84
C HIS A 287 -12.27 -5.08 29.23
N GLU A 288 -11.75 -4.52 30.31
CA GLU A 288 -10.41 -4.86 30.79
C GLU A 288 -10.36 -6.31 31.30
N GLU A 289 -11.41 -6.75 32.00
CA GLU A 289 -11.53 -8.12 32.47
C GLU A 289 -11.65 -9.13 31.32
N PHE A 290 -12.43 -8.79 30.29
CA PHE A 290 -12.58 -9.62 29.10
C PHE A 290 -11.24 -9.83 28.40
N LEU A 291 -10.49 -8.74 28.14
CA LEU A 291 -9.17 -8.82 27.53
C LEU A 291 -8.19 -9.67 28.36
N ILE A 292 -8.27 -9.59 29.69
CA ILE A 292 -7.44 -10.41 30.58
C ILE A 292 -7.83 -11.88 30.49
N LYS A 293 -9.13 -12.21 30.54
CA LYS A 293 -9.64 -13.59 30.38
C LYS A 293 -9.25 -14.18 29.02
N GLU A 294 -9.35 -13.41 27.95
CA GLU A 294 -8.93 -13.85 26.62
C GLU A 294 -7.41 -14.09 26.57
N LYS A 295 -6.60 -13.18 27.14
CA LYS A 295 -5.16 -13.39 27.26
C LYS A 295 -4.83 -14.68 28.02
N ILE A 296 -5.55 -14.98 29.09
CA ILE A 296 -5.39 -16.23 29.84
C ILE A 296 -5.70 -17.44 28.94
N ALA A 297 -6.86 -17.46 28.28
CA ALA A 297 -7.26 -18.56 27.40
C ALA A 297 -6.23 -18.79 26.28
N ASN A 298 -5.75 -17.71 25.64
CA ASN A 298 -4.73 -17.81 24.60
C ASN A 298 -3.38 -18.32 25.12
N GLN A 299 -3.02 -18.09 26.40
CA GLN A 299 -1.79 -18.64 26.98
C GLN A 299 -1.93 -20.14 27.23
N ILE A 300 -3.08 -20.58 27.74
CA ILE A 300 -3.36 -22.00 28.00
C ILE A 300 -3.25 -22.82 26.71
N LEU A 301 -3.83 -22.32 25.61
CA LEU A 301 -3.79 -22.97 24.30
C LEU A 301 -2.38 -23.15 23.70
N LYS A 302 -1.34 -22.52 24.26
CA LYS A 302 0.05 -22.74 23.81
C LYS A 302 0.62 -24.07 24.29
N ILE A 303 -0.01 -24.72 25.25
CA ILE A 303 0.39 -26.05 25.73
C ILE A 303 -0.51 -27.08 25.03
N SER A 304 0.11 -27.98 24.26
CA SER A 304 -0.60 -29.08 23.60
C SER A 304 -1.09 -30.10 24.62
N ILE A 305 -2.22 -30.74 24.34
CA ILE A 305 -2.74 -31.89 25.11
C ILE A 305 -1.73 -33.04 25.13
N THR A 306 -0.95 -33.20 24.06
CA THR A 306 0.11 -34.22 23.95
C THR A 306 1.36 -33.92 24.79
N ASN A 307 1.37 -32.82 25.54
CA ASN A 307 2.52 -32.46 26.36
C ASN A 307 2.60 -33.33 27.63
N GLN A 308 3.78 -33.85 27.96
CA GLN A 308 3.96 -34.70 29.14
C GLN A 308 3.62 -34.01 30.48
N PHE A 309 3.65 -32.67 30.54
CA PHE A 309 3.27 -31.90 31.73
C PHE A 309 1.85 -31.32 31.64
N TYR A 310 1.05 -31.72 30.64
CA TYR A 310 -0.28 -31.16 30.40
C TYR A 310 -1.20 -31.34 31.61
N ASP A 311 -1.26 -32.55 32.17
CA ASP A 311 -2.18 -32.87 33.28
C ASP A 311 -1.84 -32.12 34.57
N CYS A 312 -0.55 -32.00 34.88
CA CYS A 312 -0.09 -31.17 36.00
C CYS A 312 -0.41 -29.69 35.75
N PHE A 313 -0.20 -29.20 34.52
CA PHE A 313 -0.49 -27.82 34.16
C PHE A 313 -1.98 -27.50 34.21
N THR A 314 -2.86 -28.36 33.71
CA THR A 314 -4.31 -28.15 33.74
C THR A 314 -4.84 -28.17 35.18
N SER A 315 -4.37 -29.10 36.02
CA SER A 315 -4.67 -29.13 37.46
C SER A 315 -4.28 -27.81 38.15
N TYR A 316 -3.12 -27.24 37.81
CA TYR A 316 -2.71 -25.93 38.30
C TYR A 316 -3.63 -24.80 37.85
N VAL A 317 -4.02 -24.78 36.57
CA VAL A 317 -4.91 -23.77 36.00
C VAL A 317 -6.28 -23.81 36.71
N GLU A 318 -6.82 -24.99 36.96
CA GLU A 318 -8.05 -25.16 37.74
C GLU A 318 -7.91 -24.60 39.17
N LYS A 319 -6.80 -24.94 39.85
CA LYS A 319 -6.50 -24.42 41.19
C LYS A 319 -6.42 -22.88 41.20
N ILE A 320 -5.81 -22.27 40.20
CA ILE A 320 -5.72 -20.80 40.08
C ILE A 320 -7.09 -20.18 39.75
N ASN A 321 -7.90 -20.83 38.91
CA ASN A 321 -9.22 -20.34 38.56
C ASN A 321 -10.16 -20.32 39.77
N LYS A 322 -10.08 -21.32 40.66
CA LYS A 322 -10.86 -21.40 41.92
C LYS A 322 -10.48 -20.33 42.97
N LYS A 323 -9.30 -19.72 42.89
CA LYS A 323 -8.90 -18.66 43.84
C LYS A 323 -9.71 -17.36 43.61
N THR A 324 -9.98 -16.63 44.70
CA THR A 324 -10.66 -15.31 44.69
C THR A 324 -9.76 -14.14 44.28
N SER A 325 -8.50 -14.39 43.88
CA SER A 325 -7.54 -13.36 43.49
C SER A 325 -7.96 -12.57 42.24
N GLN A 326 -7.51 -11.32 42.13
CA GLN A 326 -7.70 -10.46 40.94
C GLN A 326 -7.25 -11.13 39.64
N LEU A 327 -7.96 -10.86 38.54
CA LEU A 327 -7.72 -11.47 37.21
C LEU A 327 -6.29 -11.22 36.69
N HIS A 328 -5.71 -10.06 36.99
CA HIS A 328 -4.34 -9.75 36.60
C HIS A 328 -3.32 -10.71 37.25
N SER A 329 -3.52 -11.05 38.52
CA SER A 329 -2.66 -12.01 39.24
C SER A 329 -2.82 -13.43 38.70
N LYS A 330 -4.06 -13.85 38.37
CA LYS A 330 -4.31 -15.13 37.68
C LYS A 330 -3.57 -15.19 36.34
N ARG A 331 -3.64 -14.12 35.55
CA ARG A 331 -2.93 -14.00 34.27
C ARG A 331 -1.42 -14.15 34.44
N LEU A 332 -0.83 -13.47 35.43
CA LEU A 332 0.61 -13.52 35.66
C LEU A 332 1.06 -14.94 36.05
N ALA A 333 0.35 -15.58 36.97
CA ALA A 333 0.63 -16.95 37.40
C ALA A 333 0.56 -17.96 36.25
N ILE A 334 -0.53 -17.93 35.45
CA ILE A 334 -0.71 -18.83 34.31
C ILE A 334 0.34 -18.55 33.23
N THR A 335 0.65 -17.27 32.97
CA THR A 335 1.68 -16.90 31.98
C THR A 335 3.05 -17.45 32.39
N SER A 336 3.43 -17.33 33.66
CA SER A 336 4.71 -17.88 34.16
C SER A 336 4.78 -19.39 34.05
N ALA A 337 3.68 -20.11 34.35
CA ALA A 337 3.61 -21.56 34.21
C ALA A 337 3.73 -22.00 32.73
N VAL A 338 3.00 -21.33 31.82
CA VAL A 338 3.09 -21.59 30.36
C VAL A 338 4.50 -21.35 29.85
N MET A 339 5.15 -20.26 30.28
CA MET A 339 6.54 -19.98 29.90
C MET A 339 7.48 -21.08 30.39
N PHE A 340 7.32 -21.55 31.62
CA PHE A 340 8.14 -22.61 32.17
C PHE A 340 7.94 -23.95 31.46
N VAL A 341 6.69 -24.42 31.26
CA VAL A 341 6.42 -25.68 30.56
C VAL A 341 6.99 -25.65 29.13
N ARG A 342 6.81 -24.53 28.41
CA ARG A 342 7.41 -24.36 27.08
C ARG A 342 8.94 -24.36 27.13
N PHE A 343 9.53 -23.76 28.16
CA PHE A 343 10.98 -23.78 28.36
C PHE A 343 11.50 -25.21 28.54
N VAL A 344 10.86 -26.03 29.39
CA VAL A 344 11.24 -27.43 29.58
C VAL A 344 11.12 -28.23 28.27
N ASN A 345 10.06 -27.98 27.49
CA ASN A 345 9.89 -28.63 26.18
C ASN A 345 10.99 -28.25 25.19
N ILE A 346 11.42 -26.99 25.15
CA ILE A 346 12.51 -26.55 24.25
C ILE A 346 13.83 -27.22 24.63
N LEU A 347 14.06 -27.45 25.92
CA LEU A 347 15.22 -28.20 26.41
C LEU A 347 15.11 -29.72 26.17
N GLU A 348 13.97 -30.20 25.66
CA GLU A 348 13.69 -31.61 25.38
C GLU A 348 13.93 -32.52 26.61
N LYS A 349 13.71 -31.98 27.82
CA LYS A 349 13.91 -32.71 29.09
C LYS A 349 12.64 -33.46 29.49
N LYS A 350 12.81 -34.72 29.89
CA LYS A 350 11.73 -35.60 30.39
C LYS A 350 11.41 -35.35 31.87
N GLU A 351 12.39 -34.89 32.63
CA GLU A 351 12.26 -34.66 34.08
C GLU A 351 12.60 -33.22 34.45
N ILE A 352 11.91 -32.70 35.46
CA ILE A 352 12.15 -31.35 36.00
C ILE A 352 13.04 -31.48 37.23
N ASN A 353 14.18 -30.78 37.23
CA ASN A 353 15.11 -30.72 38.34
C ASN A 353 15.48 -29.27 38.69
N GLN A 354 16.25 -29.09 39.76
CA GLN A 354 16.63 -27.77 40.27
C GLN A 354 17.40 -26.93 39.24
N ILE A 355 18.25 -27.57 38.43
CA ILE A 355 19.05 -26.91 37.39
C ILE A 355 18.14 -26.21 36.38
N ILE A 356 17.07 -26.87 35.93
CA ILE A 356 16.12 -26.30 34.97
C ILE A 356 15.39 -25.08 35.56
N VAL A 357 15.04 -25.13 36.85
CA VAL A 357 14.42 -23.99 37.56
C VAL A 357 15.38 -22.80 37.62
N ASP A 358 16.64 -23.05 37.95
CA ASP A 358 17.66 -22.00 38.03
C ASP A 358 17.97 -21.39 36.66
N GLN A 359 18.08 -22.22 35.62
CA GLN A 359 18.23 -21.78 34.23
C GLN A 359 17.08 -20.86 33.79
N PHE A 360 15.84 -21.25 34.09
CA PHE A 360 14.68 -20.41 33.83
C PHE A 360 14.75 -19.09 34.60
N CYS A 361 15.17 -19.12 35.87
CA CYS A 361 15.30 -17.92 36.70
C CYS A 361 16.36 -16.94 36.17
N TRP A 362 17.46 -17.44 35.61
CA TRP A 362 18.49 -16.62 34.96
C TRP A 362 17.94 -15.87 33.74
N LEU A 363 17.22 -16.58 32.87
CA LEU A 363 16.74 -16.07 31.58
C LEU A 363 15.44 -15.24 31.70
N HIS A 364 14.55 -15.64 32.60
CA HIS A 364 13.24 -15.03 32.81
C HIS A 364 13.12 -14.40 34.20
N TRP A 365 14.10 -13.57 34.55
CA TRP A 365 14.25 -12.95 35.88
C TRP A 365 12.96 -12.32 36.43
N GLY A 366 12.17 -11.64 35.59
CA GLY A 366 10.92 -10.98 35.99
C GLY A 366 9.76 -11.92 36.32
N GLN A 367 9.86 -13.22 36.00
CA GLN A 367 8.78 -14.21 36.21
C GLN A 367 8.98 -15.06 37.47
N ARG A 368 10.05 -14.82 38.24
CA ARG A 368 10.41 -15.67 39.39
C ARG A 368 9.33 -15.70 40.47
N ALA A 369 8.82 -14.52 40.85
CA ALA A 369 7.81 -14.42 41.90
C ALA A 369 6.48 -15.07 41.50
N SER A 370 6.07 -14.93 40.23
CA SER A 370 4.84 -15.55 39.71
C SER A 370 4.99 -17.06 39.52
N LEU A 371 6.21 -17.54 39.25
CA LEU A 371 6.52 -18.96 39.07
C LEU A 371 6.45 -19.76 40.37
N THR A 372 6.70 -19.16 41.54
CA THR A 372 6.72 -19.86 42.85
C THR A 372 5.48 -20.72 43.08
N GLY A 373 4.29 -20.21 42.72
CA GLY A 373 3.04 -20.94 42.87
C GLY A 373 2.97 -22.22 42.03
N PHE A 374 3.59 -22.21 40.85
CA PHE A 374 3.64 -23.38 39.97
C PHE A 374 4.71 -24.39 40.42
N ILE A 375 5.87 -23.93 40.89
CA ILE A 375 6.91 -24.81 41.47
C ILE A 375 6.38 -25.57 42.68
N ASN A 376 5.67 -24.87 43.58
CA ASN A 376 5.04 -25.54 44.73
C ASN A 376 3.98 -26.56 44.29
N HIS A 377 3.28 -26.31 43.18
CA HIS A 377 2.34 -27.28 42.64
C HIS A 377 3.04 -28.49 42.02
N LEU A 378 4.14 -28.29 41.28
CA LEU A 378 4.97 -29.37 40.74
C LEU A 378 5.54 -30.26 41.86
N ASN A 379 6.03 -29.65 42.95
CA ASN A 379 6.52 -30.38 44.11
C ASN A 379 5.46 -31.30 44.71
N ILE A 380 4.22 -30.83 44.81
CA ILE A 380 3.11 -31.65 45.33
C ILE A 380 2.70 -32.73 44.32
N TYR A 381 2.65 -32.40 43.03
CA TYR A 381 2.13 -33.30 41.99
C TYR A 381 3.10 -34.45 41.66
N TYR A 382 4.40 -34.18 41.67
CA TYR A 382 5.46 -35.13 41.30
C TYR A 382 6.37 -35.53 42.47
N ASP A 383 6.03 -35.16 43.72
CA ASP A 383 6.86 -35.35 44.92
C ASP A 383 8.31 -34.85 44.75
N LEU A 384 8.45 -33.60 44.31
CA LEU A 384 9.74 -32.94 44.09
C LEU A 384 10.10 -31.96 45.22
N LYS A 385 11.37 -31.60 45.31
CA LYS A 385 11.92 -30.62 46.27
C LYS A 385 12.56 -29.43 45.59
N LEU A 386 11.90 -28.89 44.57
CA LEU A 386 12.36 -27.74 43.80
C LEU A 386 12.18 -26.44 44.60
N ILE A 387 13.15 -25.54 44.50
CA ILE A 387 13.11 -24.23 45.16
C ILE A 387 13.38 -23.10 44.16
N ILE A 388 12.76 -21.94 44.38
CA ILE A 388 13.18 -20.70 43.71
C ILE A 388 14.24 -20.06 44.61
N LYS A 389 15.52 -20.21 44.25
CA LYS A 389 16.65 -19.61 44.98
C LYS A 389 16.48 -18.10 45.14
N ASP A 390 17.03 -17.51 46.21
CA ASP A 390 16.99 -16.06 46.43
C ASP A 390 17.81 -15.27 45.40
N LYS A 391 17.48 -13.98 45.23
CA LYS A 391 18.18 -13.08 44.29
C LYS A 391 19.70 -13.04 44.52
N GLY A 392 20.14 -13.14 45.77
CA GLY A 392 21.55 -13.12 46.16
C GLY A 392 22.34 -14.35 45.76
N LYS A 393 21.68 -15.46 45.37
CA LYS A 393 22.35 -16.68 44.88
C LYS A 393 22.69 -16.64 43.39
N PHE A 394 22.13 -15.69 42.65
CA PHE A 394 22.42 -15.47 41.23
C PHE A 394 23.52 -14.41 41.09
N VAL A 395 24.76 -14.80 41.38
CA VAL A 395 25.91 -13.89 41.34
C VAL A 395 26.71 -14.11 40.08
N PHE A 396 27.12 -13.01 39.46
CA PHE A 396 28.09 -13.04 38.37
C PHE A 396 29.48 -13.12 38.97
N GLU A 397 30.23 -14.15 38.62
CA GLU A 397 31.61 -14.29 39.08
C GLU A 397 32.56 -13.46 38.21
N LYS A 398 33.66 -13.00 38.79
CA LYS A 398 34.73 -12.36 38.01
C LYS A 398 35.36 -13.37 37.07
N ARG A 399 35.76 -12.90 35.89
CA ARG A 399 36.52 -13.69 34.93
C ARG A 399 37.76 -14.31 35.61
N ARG A 400 37.92 -15.63 35.44
CA ARG A 400 39.03 -16.44 35.97
C ARG A 400 40.21 -16.50 34.99
N GLU A 401 39.94 -16.53 33.68
CA GLU A 401 40.97 -16.58 32.63
C GLU A 401 41.48 -15.18 32.19
N SER A 402 42.68 -15.09 31.63
CA SER A 402 43.18 -13.82 31.05
C SER A 402 42.49 -13.50 29.72
N LYS A 403 42.40 -12.22 29.35
CA LYS A 403 41.82 -11.81 28.04
C LYS A 403 42.56 -12.43 26.86
N VAL A 404 43.89 -12.46 26.92
CA VAL A 404 44.76 -13.04 25.86
C VAL A 404 44.46 -14.53 25.66
N ARG A 405 44.31 -15.29 26.75
CA ARG A 405 43.96 -16.73 26.69
C ARG A 405 42.56 -16.95 26.11
N LEU A 406 41.59 -16.12 26.49
CA LEU A 406 40.23 -16.19 25.91
C LEU A 406 40.23 -15.84 24.42
N GLU A 407 41.00 -14.84 24.01
CA GLU A 407 41.13 -14.45 22.60
C GLU A 407 41.71 -15.60 21.76
N GLN A 408 42.78 -16.25 22.23
CA GLN A 408 43.34 -17.44 21.60
C GLN A 408 42.32 -18.58 21.48
N GLN A 409 41.55 -18.83 22.55
CA GLN A 409 40.49 -19.86 22.55
C GLN A 409 39.36 -19.52 21.58
N ILE A 410 38.95 -18.25 21.49
CA ILE A 410 37.92 -17.79 20.55
C ILE A 410 38.41 -17.98 19.11
N ILE A 411 39.65 -17.59 18.80
CA ILE A 411 40.25 -17.78 17.46
C ILE A 411 40.33 -19.28 17.12
N SER A 412 40.80 -20.12 18.03
CA SER A 412 40.88 -21.57 17.79
C SER A 412 39.51 -22.18 17.52
N ILE A 413 38.49 -21.75 18.26
CA ILE A 413 37.11 -22.20 18.07
C ILE A 413 36.57 -21.78 16.69
N LEU A 414 36.83 -20.54 16.27
CA LEU A 414 36.38 -20.02 14.97
C LEU A 414 37.02 -20.76 13.78
N LEU A 415 38.22 -21.30 13.95
CA LEU A 415 38.94 -22.05 12.91
C LEU A 415 38.44 -23.49 12.71
N ILE A 416 37.80 -24.10 13.72
CA ILE A 416 37.41 -25.53 13.71
C ILE A 416 36.01 -25.77 13.07
N ALA A 417 35.21 -24.72 12.83
CA ALA A 417 34.00 -24.73 11.99
C ALA A 417 32.96 -25.87 12.21
N GLU A 418 32.76 -26.35 13.44
CA GLU A 418 31.67 -27.29 13.76
C GLU A 418 30.47 -26.63 14.48
N SER A 419 29.26 -27.14 14.22
CA SER A 419 27.99 -26.60 14.73
C SER A 419 27.81 -26.76 16.24
N THR A 420 28.46 -27.75 16.84
CA THR A 420 28.52 -28.04 18.29
C THR A 420 29.33 -27.00 19.09
N VAL A 421 30.14 -26.17 18.41
CA VAL A 421 31.03 -25.21 19.04
C VAL A 421 30.37 -23.83 19.30
N LYS A 422 29.12 -23.64 18.85
CA LYS A 422 28.40 -22.35 18.98
C LYS A 422 28.19 -21.90 20.43
N ASN A 423 27.72 -22.79 21.31
CA ASN A 423 27.49 -22.46 22.71
C ASN A 423 28.80 -22.20 23.47
N HIS A 424 29.83 -22.96 23.15
CA HIS A 424 31.15 -22.77 23.75
C HIS A 424 31.79 -21.45 23.31
N LEU A 425 31.70 -21.12 22.02
CA LEU A 425 32.12 -19.82 21.47
C LEU A 425 31.41 -18.67 22.21
N LEU A 426 30.10 -18.76 22.39
CA LEU A 426 29.32 -17.73 23.06
C LEU A 426 29.70 -17.51 24.51
N GLN A 427 29.92 -18.59 25.25
CA GLN A 427 30.40 -18.51 26.63
C GLN A 427 31.73 -17.77 26.69
N LYS A 428 32.66 -18.11 25.78
CA LYS A 428 33.98 -17.46 25.73
C LYS A 428 33.91 -16.00 25.29
N VAL A 429 33.12 -15.68 24.26
CA VAL A 429 32.88 -14.31 23.80
C VAL A 429 32.22 -13.47 24.89
N PHE A 430 31.21 -14.02 25.58
CA PHE A 430 30.56 -13.36 26.70
C PHE A 430 31.56 -13.02 27.80
N THR A 431 32.35 -14.01 28.23
CA THR A 431 33.35 -13.83 29.29
C THR A 431 34.43 -12.83 28.89
N TYR A 432 34.86 -12.85 27.62
CA TYR A 432 35.84 -11.93 27.08
C TYR A 432 35.32 -10.47 27.07
N MET A 433 34.12 -10.25 26.53
CA MET A 433 33.52 -8.93 26.33
C MET A 433 33.09 -8.27 27.63
N HIS A 434 32.52 -9.04 28.57
CA HIS A 434 31.88 -8.48 29.77
C HIS A 434 32.70 -8.65 31.05
N ASN A 435 33.88 -9.29 30.99
CA ASN A 435 34.78 -9.47 32.14
C ASN A 435 34.14 -10.24 33.32
N ILE A 436 33.19 -11.12 33.01
CA ILE A 436 32.35 -11.86 33.96
C ILE A 436 32.26 -13.30 33.46
N GLU A 437 32.33 -14.30 34.35
CA GLU A 437 32.12 -15.69 33.96
C GLU A 437 30.67 -15.97 33.54
N PHE A 438 30.52 -16.82 32.52
CA PHE A 438 29.21 -17.30 32.13
C PHE A 438 28.63 -18.21 33.23
N PRO A 439 27.39 -18.00 33.69
CA PRO A 439 26.84 -18.75 34.82
C PRO A 439 26.87 -20.27 34.62
N ASP A 440 27.35 -21.00 35.63
CA ASP A 440 27.50 -22.45 35.59
C ASP A 440 26.18 -23.16 35.27
N ASP A 441 25.07 -22.69 35.84
CA ASP A 441 23.72 -23.22 35.60
C ASP A 441 23.35 -23.24 34.10
N LEU A 442 23.90 -22.31 33.30
CA LEU A 442 23.58 -22.12 31.89
C LEU A 442 24.58 -22.79 30.93
N LYS A 443 25.70 -23.37 31.42
CA LYS A 443 26.78 -23.90 30.57
C LYS A 443 26.33 -24.96 29.57
N ASN A 444 25.33 -25.77 29.94
CA ASN A 444 24.83 -26.87 29.12
C ASN A 444 23.56 -26.52 28.34
N VAL A 445 23.21 -25.24 28.27
CA VAL A 445 21.99 -24.76 27.65
C VAL A 445 22.33 -24.05 26.35
N ASP A 446 21.59 -24.37 25.28
CA ASP A 446 21.63 -23.60 24.04
C ASP A 446 20.92 -22.25 24.20
N VAL A 447 21.64 -21.29 24.76
CA VAL A 447 21.13 -19.94 25.01
C VAL A 447 20.82 -19.20 23.70
N VAL A 448 21.42 -19.58 22.57
CA VAL A 448 21.10 -19.02 21.25
C VAL A 448 19.69 -19.40 20.83
N ARG A 449 19.39 -20.69 20.89
CA ARG A 449 18.07 -21.25 20.54
C ARG A 449 16.99 -20.64 21.43
N LEU A 450 17.31 -20.30 22.67
CA LEU A 450 16.35 -19.79 23.66
C LEU A 450 16.13 -18.28 23.62
N VAL A 451 17.16 -17.48 23.29
CA VAL A 451 17.08 -16.02 23.42
C VAL A 451 16.71 -15.31 22.11
N SER A 452 16.84 -15.96 20.95
CA SER A 452 16.33 -15.45 19.64
C SER A 452 16.76 -14.03 19.24
N VAL A 453 17.83 -13.48 19.83
CA VAL A 453 18.36 -12.16 19.46
C VAL A 453 19.77 -12.34 18.91
N LYS A 454 19.98 -11.87 17.68
CA LYS A 454 21.23 -12.06 16.93
C LYS A 454 22.48 -11.47 17.62
N ASP A 455 22.32 -10.58 18.61
CA ASP A 455 23.42 -9.77 19.15
C ASP A 455 23.42 -9.53 20.66
N SER A 456 22.49 -10.09 21.42
CA SER A 456 22.47 -9.88 22.88
C SER A 456 21.81 -11.01 23.66
N VAL A 457 22.23 -11.18 24.91
CA VAL A 457 21.65 -12.13 25.87
C VAL A 457 21.19 -11.37 27.12
N ARG A 458 19.97 -11.64 27.58
CA ARG A 458 19.44 -11.05 28.81
C ARG A 458 19.53 -12.03 29.97
N LEU A 459 20.39 -11.75 30.95
CA LEU A 459 20.60 -12.56 32.16
C LEU A 459 20.34 -11.71 33.40
N LYS A 460 19.60 -12.23 34.39
CA LYS A 460 19.30 -11.53 35.65
C LYS A 460 18.67 -10.14 35.42
N GLY A 461 17.93 -9.99 34.33
CA GLY A 461 17.31 -8.72 33.92
C GLY A 461 18.24 -7.72 33.21
N ILE A 462 19.55 -7.98 33.16
CA ILE A 462 20.58 -7.16 32.49
C ILE A 462 20.79 -7.67 31.06
N THR A 463 20.93 -6.75 30.10
CA THR A 463 21.20 -7.07 28.69
C THR A 463 22.70 -6.99 28.42
N PHE A 464 23.26 -8.07 27.87
CA PHE A 464 24.67 -8.21 27.51
C PHE A 464 24.80 -8.31 25.99
N TYR A 465 25.60 -7.44 25.38
CA TYR A 465 25.79 -7.38 23.93
C TYR A 465 26.99 -8.22 23.49
N LEU A 466 26.76 -9.13 22.55
CA LEU A 466 27.75 -10.12 22.11
C LEU A 466 28.53 -9.71 20.86
N GLY A 467 28.06 -8.71 20.10
CA GLY A 467 28.77 -8.18 18.93
C GLY A 467 28.93 -9.15 17.76
N LEU A 468 28.03 -10.13 17.61
CA LEU A 468 28.15 -11.23 16.65
C LEU A 468 27.47 -10.95 15.28
N GLY A 469 26.91 -9.76 15.08
CA GLY A 469 25.98 -9.44 13.98
C GLY A 469 26.56 -9.52 12.56
N SER A 470 27.87 -9.66 12.41
CA SER A 470 28.55 -9.91 11.12
C SER A 470 28.80 -11.41 10.84
N LEU A 471 28.67 -12.29 11.83
CA LEU A 471 28.83 -13.73 11.68
C LEU A 471 27.48 -14.34 11.27
N ASN A 472 27.29 -14.53 9.96
CA ASN A 472 26.14 -15.25 9.40
C ASN A 472 26.19 -16.74 9.79
N PHE A 473 25.72 -17.08 10.99
CA PHE A 473 25.59 -18.47 11.44
C PHE A 473 24.55 -19.30 10.65
N THR A 474 23.82 -18.68 9.71
CA THR A 474 22.85 -19.34 8.82
C THR A 474 23.50 -20.13 7.68
N LYS A 475 24.79 -19.92 7.37
CA LYS A 475 25.49 -20.67 6.31
C LYS A 475 26.04 -22.05 6.74
N LEU A 476 25.94 -22.41 8.02
CA LEU A 476 26.43 -23.70 8.55
C LEU A 476 25.36 -24.80 8.68
N ASN A 477 24.14 -24.56 8.20
CA ASN A 477 23.03 -25.54 8.23
C ASN A 477 22.71 -26.11 6.82
N ALA A 478 23.63 -26.01 5.87
CA ALA A 478 23.42 -26.45 4.49
C ALA A 478 24.63 -27.22 3.95
N THR A 479 25.07 -28.23 4.68
CA THR A 479 25.85 -29.37 4.15
C THR A 479 25.66 -30.55 5.10
N ASN A 480 24.55 -31.27 4.93
CA ASN A 480 24.48 -32.69 5.24
C ASN A 480 24.16 -33.35 3.90
N ASP A 481 25.20 -33.82 3.22
CA ASP A 481 25.13 -35.09 2.51
C ASP A 481 25.34 -36.21 3.54
#